data_AF-A0A3B8PS89-F1
#
_entry.id   AF-A0A3B8PS89-F1
#
_cell.length_a   1.000
_cell.length_b   1.000
_cell.length_c   1.000
_cell.angle_alpha   90.00
_cell.angle_beta   90.00
_cell.angle_gamma   90.00
#
_symmetry.space_group_name_H-M   'P 1'
#
loop_
_entity.id
_entity.type
_entity.pdbx_description
1 polymer ?
#
loop_
_entity_poly.entity_id
_entity_poly.type
_entity_poly.pdbx_seq_one_letter_code
_entity_poly.pdbx_strand_id
1 'polypeptide(L)'
;MASPFQFFRKHTAILMVVLIGLSMASFIVLEPLMQLAQNPGQLQRLSLFLLPLLGAILAWTVKAGSGRSTEYALWGAVGGAVVAVGWRISSVETSYAVLIGGLGVVAFGFWNIAASLDSTGADRSLETRLGDQTAIAWWPGKSFPMNGAVSAVITGLLMGGIFGIFGRAIGSPASPATIDGQPISFVQLQGLQQRRQLAERFLVSLVSAVDPQSAQQMQGHFTIGRRFGQPLSFEQDVVMGELFRREADRMGIEIDDNAVKAYIERFTAGRMAKIPILNQAHQMTRQANSQIEQFSQMAAQLSPEMRKSLLRGPEQTKQQASNLVAMASSIPNGNRLGGELYRRTLRRIGATETEAFDALRQEIRILTAVEILRPNRVMTPDEAWQQLRQQQVKQALDVAMLPVAAFVDDKQPSGPKVKDHFAPYREVLPNQLGEGQPGFLQTRRVNVGVFTIDYQAFEETVKKDNPVTDEQVT
;
A
#
# COMPACT_ATOMS: atom_id res chain seq x y z
N MET A 1 37.97 46.79 27.73
CA MET A 1 37.00 45.72 27.41
C MET A 1 37.31 44.53 28.32
N ALA A 2 36.39 44.13 29.19
CA ALA A 2 36.63 42.99 30.08
C ALA A 2 36.77 41.71 29.23
N SER A 3 37.81 40.92 29.49
CA SER A 3 38.06 39.68 28.77
C SER A 3 36.91 38.69 29.01
N PRO A 4 36.35 38.05 27.97
CA PRO A 4 35.28 37.06 28.11
C PRO A 4 35.67 35.89 29.04
N PHE A 5 36.96 35.69 29.30
CA PHE A 5 37.47 34.68 30.23
C PHE A 5 37.27 35.02 31.72
N GLN A 6 36.99 36.28 32.10
CA GLN A 6 36.72 36.62 33.49
C GLN A 6 35.40 36.00 34.00
N PHE A 7 34.39 35.91 33.14
CA PHE A 7 33.13 35.25 33.48
C PHE A 7 33.35 33.75 33.75
N PHE A 8 34.10 33.07 32.88
CA PHE A 8 34.42 31.65 33.06
C PHE A 8 35.19 31.40 34.35
N ARG A 9 36.21 32.22 34.67
CA ARG A 9 36.95 32.07 35.94
C ARG A 9 36.06 32.25 37.16
N LYS A 10 35.16 33.23 37.13
CA LYS A 10 34.26 33.52 38.25
C LYS A 10 33.25 32.40 38.50
N HIS A 11 32.87 31.66 37.46
CA HIS A 11 31.86 30.60 37.55
C HIS A 11 32.40 29.18 37.35
N THR A 12 33.73 28.99 37.36
CA THR A 12 34.38 27.70 37.04
C THR A 12 33.81 26.53 37.85
N ALA A 13 33.60 26.71 39.17
CA ALA A 13 33.07 25.65 40.04
C ALA A 13 31.63 25.25 39.66
N ILE A 14 30.77 26.23 39.37
CA ILE A 14 29.37 25.99 38.99
C ILE A 14 29.32 25.34 37.61
N LEU A 15 30.11 25.83 36.66
CA LEU A 15 30.21 25.26 35.31
C LEU A 15 30.70 23.81 35.33
N MET A 16 31.66 23.50 36.20
CA MET A 16 32.18 22.14 36.35
C MET A 16 31.12 21.18 36.90
N VAL A 17 30.33 21.61 37.90
CA VAL A 17 29.20 20.82 38.42
C VAL A 17 28.13 20.60 37.34
N VAL A 18 27.79 21.64 36.57
CA VAL A 18 26.84 21.52 35.46
C VAL A 18 27.35 20.57 34.39
N LEU A 19 28.62 20.68 33.97
CA LEU A 19 29.23 19.79 32.96
C LEU A 19 29.26 18.33 33.42
N ILE A 20 29.61 18.07 34.68
CA ILE A 20 29.62 16.72 35.25
C ILE A 20 28.20 16.16 35.30
N GLY A 21 27.23 16.94 35.77
CA GLY A 21 25.82 16.54 35.79
C GLY A 21 25.27 16.24 34.38
N LEU A 22 25.62 17.07 33.40
CA LEU A 22 25.20 16.91 32.00
C LEU A 22 25.88 15.70 31.34
N SER A 23 27.14 15.42 31.68
CA SER A 23 27.84 14.20 31.27
C SER A 23 27.18 12.95 31.84
N MET A 24 26.89 12.92 33.15
CA MET A 24 26.20 11.78 33.76
C MET A 24 24.79 11.57 33.19
N ALA A 25 24.04 12.66 32.98
CA ALA A 25 22.73 12.61 32.34
C ALA A 25 22.83 12.11 30.90
N SER A 26 23.83 12.54 30.13
CA SER A 26 24.05 12.06 28.78
C SER A 26 24.28 10.54 28.78
N PHE A 27 25.11 9.99 29.66
CA PHE A 27 25.33 8.54 29.73
C PHE A 27 24.07 7.75 30.13
N ILE A 28 23.30 8.25 31.09
CA ILE A 28 22.04 7.62 31.53
C ILE A 28 20.98 7.64 30.43
N VAL A 29 20.98 8.68 29.58
CA VAL A 29 19.96 8.88 28.53
C VAL A 29 20.39 8.27 27.20
N LEU A 30 21.69 8.15 26.91
CA LEU A 30 22.21 7.66 25.62
C LEU A 30 21.86 6.18 25.38
N GLU A 31 21.96 5.34 26.41
CA GLU A 31 21.72 3.91 26.28
C GLU A 31 20.23 3.58 26.05
N PRO A 32 19.28 4.20 26.79
CA PRO A 32 17.87 4.20 26.42
C PRO A 32 17.60 4.79 25.04
N LEU A 33 18.27 5.88 24.64
CA LEU A 33 18.12 6.51 23.32
C LEU A 33 18.53 5.57 22.17
N MET A 34 19.61 4.81 22.34
CA MET A 34 20.06 3.83 21.36
C MET A 34 19.09 2.64 21.25
N GLN A 35 18.52 2.19 22.37
CA GLN A 35 17.44 1.18 22.35
C GLN A 35 16.15 1.75 21.75
N LEU A 36 15.88 3.04 21.92
CA LEU A 36 14.75 3.77 21.35
C LEU A 36 14.85 3.96 19.84
N ALA A 37 16.05 4.14 19.30
CA ALA A 37 16.27 4.26 17.85
C ALA A 37 15.84 3.00 17.08
N GLN A 38 15.81 1.85 17.76
CA GLN A 38 15.35 0.59 17.17
C GLN A 38 13.82 0.42 17.21
N ASN A 39 13.10 1.22 18.02
CA ASN A 39 11.65 1.14 18.19
C ASN A 39 10.98 2.53 18.08
N PRO A 40 10.60 2.97 16.86
CA PRO A 40 10.11 4.33 16.62
C PRO A 40 8.84 4.69 17.41
N GLY A 41 8.02 3.71 17.81
CA GLY A 41 6.84 3.94 18.64
C GLY A 41 7.13 4.28 20.12
N GLN A 42 8.32 3.95 20.63
CA GLN A 42 8.68 4.18 22.04
C GLN A 42 9.27 5.58 22.26
N LEU A 43 9.94 6.14 21.25
CA LEU A 43 10.39 7.54 21.18
C LEU A 43 9.23 8.52 21.38
N GLN A 44 8.11 8.26 20.71
CA GLN A 44 6.91 9.06 20.89
C GLN A 44 6.44 9.02 22.35
N ARG A 45 6.45 7.86 23.00
CA ARG A 45 6.03 7.71 24.42
C ARG A 45 6.87 8.53 25.38
N LEU A 46 8.18 8.52 25.21
CA LEU A 46 9.12 9.20 26.10
C LEU A 46 9.27 10.70 25.83
N SER A 47 9.00 11.18 24.62
CA SER A 47 9.06 12.62 24.31
C SER A 47 8.14 13.46 25.20
N LEU A 48 7.03 12.88 25.69
CA LEU A 48 6.09 13.53 26.60
C LEU A 48 6.68 13.87 27.97
N PHE A 49 7.75 13.20 28.38
CA PHE A 49 8.43 13.44 29.65
C PHE A 49 9.78 14.13 29.46
N LEU A 50 10.52 13.76 28.41
CA LEU A 50 11.85 14.31 28.13
C LEU A 50 11.81 15.77 27.71
N LEU A 51 10.88 16.17 26.83
CA LEU A 51 10.84 17.54 26.32
C LEU A 51 10.44 18.57 27.41
N PRO A 52 9.42 18.33 28.26
CA PRO A 52 9.17 19.19 29.42
C PRO A 52 10.38 19.30 30.34
N LEU A 53 11.03 18.17 30.65
CA LEU A 53 12.19 18.16 31.54
C LEU A 53 13.36 18.98 30.97
N LEU A 54 13.67 18.80 29.68
CA LEU A 54 14.69 19.57 28.98
C LEU A 54 14.35 21.06 28.92
N GLY A 55 13.10 21.39 28.61
CA GLY A 55 12.61 22.77 28.61
C GLY A 55 12.76 23.43 29.98
N ALA A 56 12.44 22.71 31.05
CA ALA A 56 12.59 23.18 32.42
C ALA A 56 14.06 23.45 32.78
N ILE A 57 14.95 22.51 32.46
CA ILE A 57 16.39 22.64 32.72
C ILE A 57 16.97 23.83 31.96
N LEU A 58 16.69 23.96 30.66
CA LEU A 58 17.20 25.06 29.84
C LEU A 58 16.71 26.41 30.37
N ALA A 59 15.42 26.57 30.61
CA ALA A 59 14.88 27.83 31.12
C ALA A 59 15.40 28.18 32.53
N TRP A 60 15.58 27.17 33.39
CA TRP A 60 16.21 27.34 34.69
C TRP A 60 17.65 27.85 34.56
N THR A 61 18.46 27.25 33.67
CA THR A 61 19.88 27.64 33.49
C THR A 61 20.05 29.07 33.00
N VAL A 62 19.15 29.55 32.14
CA VAL A 62 19.19 30.95 31.63
C VAL A 62 19.06 31.97 32.76
N LYS A 63 18.38 31.63 33.87
CA LYS A 63 18.12 32.57 34.96
C LYS A 63 18.43 32.06 36.37
N ALA A 64 19.34 31.10 36.48
CA ALA A 64 19.71 30.44 37.74
C ALA A 64 20.15 31.41 38.86
N GLY A 65 20.70 32.58 38.51
CA GLY A 65 21.16 33.60 39.46
C GLY A 65 20.13 34.64 39.89
N SER A 66 18.88 34.59 39.40
CA SER A 66 17.94 35.72 39.52
C SER A 66 16.89 35.59 40.63
N GLY A 67 16.99 34.61 41.52
CA GLY A 67 15.95 34.30 42.52
C GLY A 67 14.64 33.73 41.96
N ARG A 68 14.41 33.86 40.65
CA ARG A 68 13.19 33.42 39.95
C ARG A 68 13.39 32.15 39.10
N SER A 69 14.44 31.38 39.37
CA SER A 69 14.82 30.24 38.53
C SER A 69 13.73 29.17 38.45
N THR A 70 12.94 28.99 39.51
CA THR A 70 11.79 28.06 39.57
C THR A 70 10.64 28.49 38.65
N GLU A 71 10.34 29.79 38.55
CA GLU A 71 9.31 30.31 37.63
C GLU A 71 9.70 30.04 36.17
N TYR A 72 10.97 30.26 35.82
CA TYR A 72 11.48 30.00 34.47
C TYR A 72 11.48 28.49 34.18
N ALA A 73 11.88 27.66 35.15
CA ALA A 73 11.82 26.20 35.00
C ALA A 73 10.39 25.71 34.71
N LEU A 74 9.38 26.28 35.39
CA LEU A 74 7.99 25.91 35.18
C LEU A 74 7.52 26.24 33.76
N TRP A 75 7.78 27.46 33.27
CA TRP A 75 7.40 27.84 31.90
C TRP A 75 8.21 27.12 30.83
N GLY A 76 9.47 26.80 31.11
CA GLY A 76 10.27 25.91 30.29
C GLY A 76 9.66 24.51 30.19
N ALA A 77 9.16 23.96 31.31
CA ALA A 77 8.46 22.69 31.33
C ALA A 77 7.18 22.71 30.49
N VAL A 78 6.39 23.76 30.64
CA VAL A 78 5.16 23.96 29.84
C VAL A 78 5.50 24.06 28.35
N GLY A 79 6.56 24.79 27.98
CA GLY A 79 7.03 24.89 26.60
C GLY A 79 7.45 23.54 26.02
N GLY A 80 8.21 22.76 26.79
CA GLY A 80 8.59 21.41 26.38
C GLY A 80 7.39 20.47 26.23
N ALA A 81 6.37 20.58 27.09
CA ALA A 81 5.14 19.80 27.00
C ALA A 81 4.32 20.15 25.76
N VAL A 82 4.19 21.44 25.45
CA VAL A 82 3.52 21.92 24.23
C VAL A 82 4.19 21.34 22.98
N VAL A 83 5.52 21.39 22.92
CA VAL A 83 6.27 20.83 21.79
C VAL A 83 6.07 19.32 21.68
N ALA A 84 6.07 18.61 22.82
CA ALA A 84 5.85 17.16 22.85
C ALA A 84 4.46 16.74 22.36
N VAL A 85 3.43 17.49 22.77
CA VAL A 85 2.05 17.25 22.36
C VAL A 85 1.86 17.62 20.90
N GLY A 86 2.34 18.79 20.48
CA GLY A 86 2.26 19.25 19.10
C GLY A 86 2.90 18.27 18.12
N TRP A 87 4.08 17.74 18.43
CA TRP A 87 4.78 16.75 17.59
C TRP A 87 4.00 15.44 17.40
N ARG A 88 3.10 15.09 18.32
CA ARG A 88 2.38 13.81 18.30
C ARG A 88 1.07 13.82 17.54
N ILE A 89 0.53 15.00 17.27
CA ILE A 89 -0.76 15.08 16.60
C ILE A 89 -0.53 14.77 15.11
N SER A 90 -1.11 13.66 14.65
CA SER A 90 -0.94 13.13 13.28
C SER A 90 -1.51 14.06 12.21
N SER A 91 -2.51 14.85 12.59
CA SER A 91 -3.05 15.92 11.77
C SER A 91 -2.12 17.14 11.86
N VAL A 92 -1.48 17.43 10.73
CA VAL A 92 -0.57 18.56 10.54
C VAL A 92 -1.22 19.87 11.00
N GLU A 93 -2.52 20.05 10.73
CA GLU A 93 -3.26 21.28 11.07
C GLU A 93 -3.38 21.48 12.59
N THR A 94 -3.77 20.43 13.32
CA THR A 94 -3.89 20.47 14.79
C THR A 94 -2.53 20.49 15.49
N SER A 95 -1.49 19.89 14.88
CA SER A 95 -0.12 19.98 15.37
C SER A 95 0.36 21.44 15.38
N TYR A 96 0.20 22.15 14.26
CA TYR A 96 0.57 23.56 14.17
C TYR A 96 -0.24 24.45 15.12
N ALA A 97 -1.55 24.23 15.24
CA ALA A 97 -2.38 25.00 16.16
C ALA A 97 -1.91 24.85 17.62
N VAL A 98 -1.58 23.63 18.04
CA VAL A 98 -1.07 23.37 19.39
C VAL A 98 0.32 23.96 19.60
N LEU A 99 1.22 23.83 18.62
CA LEU A 99 2.57 24.39 18.71
C LEU A 99 2.53 25.91 18.78
N ILE A 100 1.82 26.57 17.87
CA ILE A 100 1.78 28.04 17.79
C ILE A 100 1.03 28.61 19.00
N GLY A 101 -0.15 28.08 19.32
CA GLY A 101 -0.94 28.54 20.47
C GLY A 101 -0.22 28.29 21.79
N GLY A 102 0.34 27.10 21.99
CA GLY A 102 1.05 26.76 23.22
C GLY A 102 2.39 27.49 23.38
N LEU A 103 3.16 27.69 22.31
CA LEU A 103 4.39 28.50 22.37
C LEU A 103 4.07 29.97 22.63
N GLY A 104 2.94 30.48 22.12
CA GLY A 104 2.44 31.81 22.45
C GLY A 104 2.19 32.00 23.95
N VAL A 105 1.55 31.01 24.60
CA VAL A 105 1.32 31.00 26.05
C VAL A 105 2.64 31.00 26.82
N VAL A 106 3.63 30.23 26.36
CA VAL A 106 4.94 30.12 26.99
C VAL A 106 5.74 31.42 26.86
N ALA A 107 5.77 32.00 25.65
CA ALA A 107 6.43 33.29 25.39
C ALA A 107 5.81 34.41 26.23
N PHE A 108 4.49 34.41 26.39
CA PHE A 108 3.80 35.37 27.27
C PHE A 108 4.15 35.14 28.74
N GLY A 109 4.22 33.89 29.20
CA GLY A 109 4.68 33.55 30.55
C GLY A 109 6.08 34.12 30.84
N PHE A 110 7.02 33.93 29.91
CA PHE A 110 8.36 34.53 29.99
C PHE A 110 8.33 36.05 29.96
N TRP A 111 7.53 36.66 29.07
CA TRP A 111 7.37 38.11 28.98
C TRP A 111 6.83 38.70 30.29
N ASN A 112 5.82 38.09 30.90
CA ASN A 112 5.21 38.56 32.14
C ASN A 112 6.21 38.47 33.32
N ILE A 113 7.05 37.43 33.34
CA ILE A 113 8.13 37.37 34.33
C ILE A 113 9.23 38.40 34.04
N ALA A 114 9.52 38.71 32.78
CA ALA A 114 10.49 39.74 32.42
C ALA A 114 9.99 41.17 32.73
N ALA A 115 8.70 41.42 32.51
CA ALA A 115 8.06 42.73 32.69
C ALA A 115 7.71 43.08 34.14
N SER A 116 7.83 42.14 35.08
CA SER A 116 7.45 42.31 36.49
C SER A 116 8.58 42.86 37.37
N LEU A 117 9.44 43.70 36.79
CA LEU A 117 10.32 44.57 37.55
C LEU A 117 9.54 45.87 37.83
N ASP A 118 9.41 46.22 39.11
CA ASP A 118 8.97 47.57 39.51
C ASP A 118 9.95 48.62 38.94
N SER A 119 9.48 49.86 38.76
CA SER A 119 10.31 51.07 38.59
C SER A 119 11.53 51.17 39.52
N THR A 120 11.51 50.51 40.69
CA THR A 120 12.65 50.41 41.63
C THR A 120 13.60 49.24 41.36
N GLY A 121 13.29 48.37 40.40
CA GLY A 121 14.00 47.12 40.13
C GLY A 121 13.71 46.01 41.14
N ALA A 122 12.80 46.22 42.10
CA ALA A 122 12.42 45.23 43.09
C ALA A 122 11.45 44.19 42.53
N ASP A 123 11.60 42.96 43.00
CA ASP A 123 10.80 41.81 42.59
C ASP A 123 9.43 41.81 43.28
N ARG A 124 8.34 41.79 42.48
CA ARG A 124 6.98 41.57 43.01
C ARG A 124 6.70 40.08 43.20
N SER A 125 6.04 39.67 44.28
CA SER A 125 5.67 38.27 44.52
C SER A 125 4.61 37.78 43.52
N LEU A 126 4.56 36.47 43.26
CA LEU A 126 3.60 35.89 42.30
C LEU A 126 2.14 36.08 42.75
N GLU A 127 1.88 36.08 44.06
CA GLU A 127 0.57 36.37 44.65
C GLU A 127 0.10 37.80 44.38
N THR A 128 1.00 38.79 44.49
CA THR A 128 0.63 40.19 44.18
C THR A 128 0.36 40.39 42.69
N ARG A 129 1.07 39.65 41.82
CA ARG A 129 0.84 39.71 40.35
C ARG A 129 -0.48 39.07 39.92
N LEU A 130 -0.92 37.99 40.57
CA LEU A 130 -2.20 37.33 40.25
C LEU A 130 -3.42 38.17 40.64
N GLY A 131 -3.24 39.14 41.56
CA GLY A 131 -4.27 40.09 41.98
C GLY A 131 -4.43 41.32 41.08
N ASP A 132 -3.41 41.66 40.27
CA ASP A 132 -3.46 42.84 39.40
C ASP A 132 -4.38 42.57 38.18
N GLN A 133 -5.41 43.40 38.04
CA GLN A 133 -6.29 43.37 36.87
C GLN A 133 -5.60 44.08 35.70
N THR A 134 -5.35 43.34 34.62
CA THR A 134 -4.80 43.91 33.39
C THR A 134 -5.95 44.28 32.45
N ALA A 135 -6.02 45.55 32.06
CA ALA A 135 -6.95 45.99 31.04
C ALA A 135 -6.44 45.59 29.65
N ILE A 136 -7.09 44.61 29.01
CA ILE A 136 -6.80 44.29 27.60
C ILE A 136 -7.73 45.14 26.73
N ALA A 137 -7.14 45.97 25.87
CA ALA A 137 -7.84 46.68 24.83
C ALA A 137 -8.11 45.72 23.65
N TRP A 138 -9.36 45.31 23.48
CA TRP A 138 -9.79 44.43 22.39
C TRP A 138 -10.25 45.23 21.15
N TRP A 139 -10.59 46.51 21.34
CA TRP A 139 -10.98 47.45 20.28
C TRP A 139 -10.62 48.88 20.71
N PRO A 140 -10.40 49.83 19.78
CA PRO A 140 -10.11 51.21 20.12
C PRO A 140 -11.20 51.77 21.06
N GLY A 141 -10.82 52.13 22.29
CA GLY A 141 -11.72 52.72 23.29
C GLY A 141 -12.52 51.75 24.16
N LYS A 142 -12.35 50.42 24.05
CA LYS A 142 -12.99 49.45 24.96
C LYS A 142 -11.99 48.47 25.56
N SER A 143 -11.87 48.48 26.88
CA SER A 143 -11.08 47.51 27.65
C SER A 143 -11.95 46.80 28.68
N PHE A 144 -11.73 45.50 28.87
CA PHE A 144 -12.33 44.76 29.97
C PHE A 144 -11.26 44.47 31.02
N PRO A 145 -11.52 44.75 32.31
CA PRO A 145 -10.63 44.31 33.37
C PRO A 145 -10.74 42.79 33.47
N MET A 146 -9.62 42.10 33.29
CA MET A 146 -9.55 40.65 33.47
C MET A 146 -8.33 40.31 34.30
N ASN A 147 -8.40 39.19 35.03
CA ASN A 147 -7.24 38.66 35.74
C ASN A 147 -6.11 38.41 34.73
N GLY A 148 -4.90 38.88 35.04
CA GLY A 148 -3.73 38.75 34.17
C GLY A 148 -3.48 37.34 33.64
N ALA A 149 -3.79 36.30 34.42
CA ALA A 149 -3.67 34.90 34.02
C ALA A 149 -4.70 34.51 32.94
N VAL A 150 -5.94 34.97 33.05
CA VAL A 150 -6.99 34.68 32.05
C VAL A 150 -6.74 35.48 30.77
N SER A 151 -6.24 36.71 30.93
CA SER A 151 -5.80 37.60 29.86
C SER A 151 -4.72 36.96 28.98
N ALA A 152 -3.77 36.24 29.61
CA ALA A 152 -2.66 35.54 28.95
C ALA A 152 -3.14 34.38 28.07
N VAL A 153 -4.05 33.57 28.60
CA VAL A 153 -4.61 32.40 27.89
C VAL A 153 -5.41 32.85 26.67
N ILE A 154 -6.24 33.88 26.83
CA ILE A 154 -7.07 34.40 25.73
C ILE A 154 -6.20 35.06 24.65
N THR A 155 -5.20 35.85 25.04
CA THR A 155 -4.29 36.51 24.07
C THR A 155 -3.43 35.48 23.34
N GLY A 156 -2.94 34.44 24.04
CA GLY A 156 -2.20 33.34 23.44
C GLY A 156 -3.03 32.51 22.46
N LEU A 157 -4.30 32.23 22.79
CA LEU A 157 -5.24 31.54 21.90
C LEU A 157 -5.60 32.39 20.67
N LEU A 158 -5.83 33.70 20.84
CA LEU A 158 -6.14 34.60 19.73
C LEU A 158 -4.96 34.79 18.79
N MET A 159 -3.75 35.02 19.32
CA MET A 159 -2.54 35.07 18.48
C MET A 159 -2.24 33.71 17.84
N GLY A 160 -2.45 32.60 18.55
CA GLY A 160 -2.32 31.25 18.00
C GLY A 160 -3.28 31.00 16.84
N GLY A 161 -4.53 31.45 16.95
CA GLY A 161 -5.52 31.39 15.87
C GLY A 161 -5.14 32.27 14.67
N ILE A 162 -4.70 33.50 14.91
CA ILE A 162 -4.28 34.44 13.85
C ILE A 162 -3.04 33.91 13.12
N PHE A 163 -1.99 33.47 13.84
CA PHE A 163 -0.80 32.89 13.23
C PHE A 163 -1.06 31.52 12.60
N GLY A 164 -2.02 30.73 13.08
CA GLY A 164 -2.47 29.50 12.40
C GLY A 164 -3.13 29.79 11.04
N ILE A 165 -3.91 30.88 10.94
CA ILE A 165 -4.54 31.33 9.70
C ILE A 165 -3.51 31.97 8.75
N PHE A 166 -2.62 32.83 9.25
CA PHE A 166 -1.56 33.46 8.44
C PHE A 166 -0.42 32.51 8.07
N GLY A 167 -0.12 31.49 8.88
CA GLY A 167 0.87 30.46 8.59
C GLY A 167 0.51 29.60 7.37
N ARG A 168 -0.78 29.43 7.06
CA ARG A 168 -1.24 28.83 5.80
C ARG A 168 -0.80 29.64 4.56
N ALA A 169 -0.67 30.95 4.69
CA ALA A 169 -0.37 31.85 3.57
C ALA A 169 1.14 31.99 3.26
N ILE A 170 2.02 31.71 4.22
CA ILE A 170 3.46 32.04 4.10
C ILE A 170 4.33 30.82 3.75
N GLY A 171 3.80 29.60 3.70
CA GLY A 171 4.64 28.42 3.47
C GLY A 171 3.92 27.16 2.99
N SER A 172 2.88 27.28 2.16
CA SER A 172 2.39 26.09 1.45
C SER A 172 3.54 25.57 0.57
N PRO A 173 4.12 24.39 0.85
CA PRO A 173 5.22 23.88 0.05
C PRO A 173 4.77 23.83 -1.41
N ALA A 174 5.65 24.27 -2.32
CA ALA A 174 5.38 24.25 -3.75
C ALA A 174 4.80 22.87 -4.13
N SER A 175 3.71 22.88 -4.90
CA SER A 175 3.00 21.64 -5.23
C SER A 175 3.95 20.67 -5.92
N PRO A 176 4.09 19.42 -5.43
CA PRO A 176 5.10 18.49 -5.91
C PRO A 176 4.91 18.08 -7.38
N ALA A 177 3.70 18.22 -7.92
CA ALA A 177 3.39 17.98 -9.32
C ALA A 177 2.19 18.81 -9.79
N THR A 178 2.08 19.03 -11.09
CA THR A 178 0.90 19.58 -11.76
C THR A 178 0.44 18.61 -12.85
N ILE A 179 -0.85 18.35 -12.94
CA ILE A 179 -1.46 17.54 -14.01
C ILE A 179 -2.56 18.37 -14.65
N ASP A 180 -2.48 18.59 -15.97
CA ASP A 180 -3.42 19.43 -16.74
C ASP A 180 -3.58 20.85 -16.16
N GLY A 181 -2.47 21.44 -15.68
CA GLY A 181 -2.48 22.75 -15.04
C GLY A 181 -3.08 22.79 -13.63
N GLN A 182 -3.59 21.66 -13.12
CA GLN A 182 -4.08 21.55 -11.75
C GLN A 182 -2.96 21.02 -10.83
N PRO A 183 -2.56 21.80 -9.80
CA PRO A 183 -1.57 21.33 -8.84
C PRO A 183 -2.10 20.16 -8.02
N ILE A 184 -1.27 19.13 -7.84
CA ILE A 184 -1.51 18.07 -6.89
C ILE A 184 -0.87 18.51 -5.57
N SER A 185 -1.69 18.71 -4.55
CA SER A 185 -1.18 19.07 -3.24
C SER A 185 -0.43 17.89 -2.60
N PHE A 186 0.50 18.17 -1.68
CA PHE A 186 1.20 17.13 -0.95
C PHE A 186 0.24 16.18 -0.22
N VAL A 187 -0.84 16.72 0.37
CA VAL A 187 -1.88 15.94 1.06
C VAL A 187 -2.60 15.01 0.09
N GLN A 188 -2.94 15.48 -1.11
CA GLN A 188 -3.54 14.64 -2.14
C GLN A 188 -2.59 13.54 -2.59
N LEU A 189 -1.31 13.87 -2.82
CA LEU A 189 -0.31 12.89 -3.20
C LEU A 189 -0.16 11.79 -2.14
N GLN A 190 -0.12 12.19 -0.86
CA GLN A 190 -0.05 11.24 0.25
C GLN A 190 -1.30 10.35 0.32
N GLY A 191 -2.50 10.91 0.08
CA GLY A 191 -3.74 10.14 0.00
C GLY A 191 -3.73 9.11 -1.14
N LEU A 192 -3.25 9.49 -2.32
CA LEU A 192 -3.10 8.59 -3.47
C LEU A 192 -2.09 7.46 -3.17
N GLN A 193 -0.97 7.80 -2.54
CA GLN A 193 0.02 6.82 -2.08
C GLN A 193 -0.57 5.82 -1.09
N GLN A 194 -1.31 6.31 -0.08
CA GLN A 194 -1.96 5.46 0.91
C GLN A 194 -2.99 4.53 0.26
N ARG A 195 -3.81 5.04 -0.66
CA ARG A 195 -4.81 4.24 -1.40
C ARG A 195 -4.15 3.11 -2.19
N ARG A 196 -3.08 3.40 -2.96
CA ARG A 196 -2.35 2.36 -3.71
C ARG A 196 -1.73 1.32 -2.80
N GLN A 197 -1.08 1.76 -1.70
CA GLN A 197 -0.52 0.83 -0.72
C GLN A 197 -1.59 -0.05 -0.07
N LEU A 198 -2.79 0.50 0.20
CA LEU A 198 -3.90 -0.27 0.73
C LEU A 198 -4.39 -1.32 -0.28
N ALA A 199 -4.63 -0.93 -1.53
CA ALA A 199 -5.03 -1.85 -2.60
C ALA A 199 -4.01 -2.97 -2.80
N GLU A 200 -2.72 -2.63 -2.79
CA GLU A 200 -1.64 -3.60 -2.96
C GLU A 200 -1.51 -4.55 -1.76
N ARG A 201 -1.48 -4.02 -0.53
CA ARG A 201 -1.46 -4.85 0.69
C ARG A 201 -2.68 -5.76 0.75
N PHE A 202 -3.86 -5.25 0.39
CA PHE A 202 -5.08 -6.03 0.33
C PHE A 202 -4.94 -7.17 -0.67
N LEU A 203 -4.60 -6.89 -1.93
CA LEU A 203 -4.45 -7.93 -2.95
C LEU A 203 -3.38 -8.97 -2.59
N VAL A 204 -2.18 -8.53 -2.19
CA VAL A 204 -1.08 -9.42 -1.79
C VAL A 204 -1.50 -10.28 -0.59
N SER A 205 -2.19 -9.71 0.39
CA SER A 205 -2.63 -10.47 1.56
C SER A 205 -3.71 -11.50 1.22
N LEU A 206 -4.67 -11.18 0.34
CA LEU A 206 -5.66 -12.12 -0.17
C LEU A 206 -5.00 -13.29 -0.91
N VAL A 207 -4.07 -12.99 -1.82
CA VAL A 207 -3.35 -14.00 -2.58
C VAL A 207 -2.48 -14.85 -1.66
N SER A 208 -1.77 -14.23 -0.70
CA SER A 208 -0.92 -14.95 0.26
C SER A 208 -1.68 -15.92 1.16
N ALA A 209 -2.96 -15.62 1.46
CA ALA A 209 -3.81 -16.49 2.26
C ALA A 209 -4.20 -17.77 1.50
N VAL A 210 -4.19 -17.73 0.17
CA VAL A 210 -4.52 -18.86 -0.71
C VAL A 210 -3.27 -19.59 -1.21
N ASP A 211 -2.26 -18.82 -1.61
CA ASP A 211 -0.99 -19.28 -2.15
C ASP A 211 0.14 -18.24 -1.86
N PRO A 212 1.02 -18.54 -0.90
CA PRO A 212 2.14 -17.67 -0.54
C PRO A 212 3.14 -17.41 -1.68
N GLN A 213 3.31 -18.35 -2.62
CA GLN A 213 4.27 -18.18 -3.72
C GLN A 213 3.75 -17.15 -4.74
N SER A 214 2.46 -17.26 -5.11
CA SER A 214 1.81 -16.29 -5.99
C SER A 214 1.82 -14.87 -5.41
N ALA A 215 1.76 -14.71 -4.09
CA ALA A 215 1.77 -13.40 -3.45
C ALA A 215 3.04 -12.57 -3.72
N GLN A 216 4.19 -13.23 -3.92
CA GLN A 216 5.44 -12.54 -4.27
C GLN A 216 5.36 -11.91 -5.66
N GLN A 217 4.69 -12.56 -6.59
CA GLN A 217 4.49 -12.04 -7.96
C GLN A 217 3.54 -10.85 -8.00
N MET A 218 2.68 -10.72 -6.98
CA MET A 218 1.74 -9.60 -6.86
C MET A 218 2.38 -8.32 -6.31
N GLN A 219 3.64 -8.37 -5.87
CA GLN A 219 4.36 -7.17 -5.44
C GLN A 219 4.64 -6.24 -6.63
N GLY A 220 4.12 -5.03 -6.55
CA GLY A 220 4.14 -4.03 -7.61
C GLY A 220 3.13 -4.31 -8.72
N HIS A 221 2.06 -5.08 -8.46
CA HIS A 221 1.03 -5.38 -9.46
C HIS A 221 0.36 -4.10 -10.02
N PHE A 222 0.20 -3.09 -9.16
CA PHE A 222 -0.35 -1.78 -9.50
C PHE A 222 0.71 -0.76 -9.92
N THR A 223 1.98 -1.15 -9.99
CA THR A 223 3.05 -0.28 -10.49
C THR A 223 2.93 -0.13 -12.00
N ILE A 224 2.76 1.11 -12.46
CA ILE A 224 2.50 1.44 -13.86
C ILE A 224 3.81 1.51 -14.64
N GLY A 225 4.87 2.09 -14.07
CA GLY A 225 6.16 2.26 -14.74
C GLY A 225 6.72 0.95 -15.31
N ARG A 226 6.58 -0.16 -14.56
CA ARG A 226 6.99 -1.51 -15.02
C ARG A 226 6.30 -1.92 -16.32
N ARG A 227 5.05 -1.53 -16.54
CA ARG A 227 4.25 -1.85 -17.74
C ARG A 227 4.73 -1.08 -18.97
N PHE A 228 5.37 0.07 -18.76
CA PHE A 228 5.99 0.88 -19.82
C PHE A 228 7.50 0.64 -19.95
N GLY A 229 8.06 -0.32 -19.19
CA GLY A 229 9.49 -0.64 -19.22
C GLY A 229 10.37 0.45 -18.58
N GLN A 230 9.79 1.38 -17.83
CA GLN A 230 10.53 2.46 -17.17
C GLN A 230 10.38 2.34 -15.65
N PRO A 231 11.48 2.15 -14.89
CA PRO A 231 11.41 2.20 -13.45
C PRO A 231 11.13 3.65 -13.01
N LEU A 232 9.93 3.89 -12.49
CA LEU A 232 9.54 5.16 -11.88
C LEU A 232 9.75 5.11 -10.37
N SER A 233 10.02 6.25 -9.74
CA SER A 233 9.91 6.35 -8.28
C SER A 233 8.45 6.11 -7.85
N PHE A 234 8.23 5.70 -6.61
CA PHE A 234 6.86 5.44 -6.12
C PHE A 234 5.96 6.69 -6.24
N GLU A 235 6.50 7.88 -5.97
CA GLU A 235 5.80 9.16 -6.14
C GLU A 235 5.43 9.42 -7.60
N GLN A 236 6.38 9.26 -8.52
CA GLN A 236 6.15 9.43 -9.95
C GLN A 236 5.12 8.43 -10.49
N ASP A 237 5.18 7.18 -10.01
CA ASP A 237 4.24 6.12 -10.39
C ASP A 237 2.82 6.42 -9.90
N VAL A 238 2.68 7.02 -8.72
CA VAL A 238 1.38 7.45 -8.18
C VAL A 238 0.83 8.66 -8.95
N VAL A 239 1.67 9.64 -9.28
CA VAL A 239 1.30 10.78 -10.14
C VAL A 239 0.86 10.29 -11.52
N MET A 240 1.58 9.33 -12.11
CA MET A 240 1.20 8.67 -13.35
C MET A 240 -0.15 7.95 -13.21
N GLY A 241 -0.38 7.27 -12.08
CA GLY A 241 -1.67 6.64 -11.78
C GLY A 241 -2.82 7.62 -11.72
N GLU A 242 -2.59 8.80 -11.15
CA GLU A 242 -3.58 9.88 -11.11
C GLU A 242 -3.89 10.43 -12.51
N LEU A 243 -2.89 10.54 -13.38
CA LEU A 243 -3.10 10.89 -14.79
C LEU A 243 -4.01 9.88 -15.49
N PHE A 244 -3.72 8.58 -15.36
CA PHE A 244 -4.55 7.53 -15.94
C PHE A 244 -5.93 7.44 -15.30
N ARG A 245 -6.08 7.79 -14.02
CA ARG A 245 -7.39 7.88 -13.36
C ARG A 245 -8.25 8.96 -14.01
N ARG A 246 -7.70 10.16 -14.24
CA ARG A 246 -8.41 11.26 -14.91
C ARG A 246 -8.77 10.89 -16.35
N GLU A 247 -7.89 10.16 -17.03
CA GLU A 247 -8.20 9.68 -18.38
C GLU A 247 -9.28 8.58 -18.35
N ALA A 248 -9.29 7.72 -17.33
CA ALA A 248 -10.39 6.78 -17.11
C ALA A 248 -11.73 7.50 -16.86
N ASP A 249 -11.70 8.63 -16.11
CA ASP A 249 -12.86 9.49 -15.90
C ASP A 249 -13.35 10.08 -17.23
N ARG A 250 -12.44 10.59 -18.09
CA ARG A 250 -12.77 11.11 -19.43
C ARG A 250 -13.34 10.05 -20.37
N MET A 251 -12.84 8.83 -20.29
CA MET A 251 -13.33 7.69 -21.09
C MET A 251 -14.64 7.09 -20.53
N GLY A 252 -15.15 7.57 -19.39
CA GLY A 252 -16.36 7.01 -18.77
C GLY A 252 -16.19 5.57 -18.27
N ILE A 253 -14.96 5.16 -17.94
CA ILE A 253 -14.71 3.79 -17.45
C ILE A 253 -15.23 3.71 -16.03
N GLU A 254 -16.19 2.85 -15.74
CA GLU A 254 -16.64 2.54 -14.38
C GLU A 254 -16.39 1.07 -14.06
N ILE A 255 -16.08 0.78 -12.80
CA ILE A 255 -15.80 -0.58 -12.32
C ILE A 255 -16.84 -0.91 -11.25
N ASP A 256 -17.73 -1.84 -11.55
CA ASP A 256 -18.74 -2.30 -10.60
C ASP A 256 -18.17 -3.29 -9.57
N ASP A 257 -18.95 -3.59 -8.53
CA ASP A 257 -18.54 -4.53 -7.47
C ASP A 257 -18.31 -5.95 -8.01
N ASN A 258 -19.03 -6.33 -9.06
CA ASN A 258 -18.89 -7.64 -9.68
C ASN A 258 -17.53 -7.76 -10.36
N ALA A 259 -17.06 -6.70 -11.04
CA ALA A 259 -15.74 -6.65 -11.63
C ALA A 259 -14.63 -6.71 -10.56
N VAL A 260 -14.80 -6.03 -9.42
CA VAL A 260 -13.85 -6.14 -8.30
C VAL A 260 -13.81 -7.58 -7.76
N LYS A 261 -14.97 -8.22 -7.55
CA LYS A 261 -15.04 -9.62 -7.11
C LYS A 261 -14.41 -10.57 -8.12
N ALA A 262 -14.75 -10.44 -9.40
CA ALA A 262 -14.18 -11.24 -10.47
C ALA A 262 -12.66 -11.05 -10.57
N TYR A 263 -12.18 -9.83 -10.34
CA TYR A 263 -10.76 -9.54 -10.29
C TYR A 263 -10.06 -10.24 -9.11
N ILE A 264 -10.64 -10.19 -7.91
CA ILE A 264 -10.12 -10.94 -6.75
C ILE A 264 -10.12 -12.44 -7.06
N GLU A 265 -11.23 -12.97 -7.58
CA GLU A 265 -11.37 -14.38 -7.95
C GLU A 265 -10.34 -14.82 -8.97
N ARG A 266 -9.93 -13.96 -9.91
CA ARG A 266 -8.86 -14.28 -10.86
C ARG A 266 -7.57 -14.69 -10.16
N PHE A 267 -7.26 -14.12 -9.00
CA PHE A 267 -6.03 -14.41 -8.25
C PHE A 267 -6.25 -15.40 -7.09
N THR A 268 -7.47 -15.57 -6.61
CA THR A 268 -7.80 -16.49 -5.50
C THR A 268 -8.45 -17.80 -5.95
N ALA A 269 -8.84 -17.91 -7.23
CA ALA A 269 -9.38 -19.12 -7.79
C ALA A 269 -8.31 -20.21 -7.79
N GLY A 270 -8.70 -21.42 -7.39
CA GLY A 270 -7.75 -22.53 -7.30
C GLY A 270 -7.11 -22.90 -8.63
N ARG A 271 -7.69 -22.51 -9.78
CA ARG A 271 -7.09 -22.73 -11.10
C ARG A 271 -5.69 -22.13 -11.21
N MET A 272 -5.45 -20.92 -10.68
CA MET A 272 -4.12 -20.29 -10.74
C MET A 272 -3.08 -21.05 -9.92
N ALA A 273 -3.49 -21.66 -8.79
CA ALA A 273 -2.60 -22.51 -7.99
C ALA A 273 -2.35 -23.88 -8.65
N LYS A 274 -3.31 -24.41 -9.42
CA LYS A 274 -3.18 -25.70 -10.11
C LYS A 274 -2.15 -25.69 -11.23
N ILE A 275 -2.18 -24.65 -12.06
CA ILE A 275 -1.35 -24.56 -13.27
C ILE A 275 0.15 -24.75 -12.98
N PRO A 276 0.80 -24.04 -12.03
CA PRO A 276 2.22 -24.23 -11.77
C PRO A 276 2.54 -25.63 -11.24
N ILE A 277 1.69 -26.20 -10.38
CA ILE A 277 1.86 -27.55 -9.84
C ILE A 277 1.76 -28.60 -10.97
N LEU A 278 0.78 -28.46 -11.86
CA LEU A 278 0.63 -29.34 -13.02
C LEU A 278 1.81 -29.20 -13.98
N ASN A 279 2.24 -27.97 -14.27
CA ASN A 279 3.39 -27.72 -15.13
C ASN A 279 4.67 -28.35 -14.54
N GLN A 280 4.88 -28.22 -13.24
CA GLN A 280 5.99 -28.86 -12.54
C GLN A 280 5.90 -30.39 -12.61
N ALA A 281 4.72 -30.96 -12.35
CA ALA A 281 4.49 -32.39 -12.46
C ALA A 281 4.78 -32.90 -13.88
N HIS A 282 4.28 -32.22 -14.92
CA HIS A 282 4.55 -32.57 -16.32
C HIS A 282 6.03 -32.46 -16.68
N GLN A 283 6.75 -31.46 -16.16
CA GLN A 283 8.21 -31.38 -16.34
C GLN A 283 8.92 -32.57 -15.70
N MET A 284 8.58 -32.92 -14.46
CA MET A 284 9.15 -34.07 -13.76
C MET A 284 8.83 -35.40 -14.46
N THR A 285 7.61 -35.60 -14.95
CA THR A 285 7.24 -36.79 -15.71
C THR A 285 8.03 -36.89 -17.01
N ARG A 286 8.20 -35.78 -17.75
CA ARG A 286 9.03 -35.76 -18.97
C ARG A 286 10.48 -36.10 -18.68
N GLN A 287 11.06 -35.53 -17.63
CA GLN A 287 12.42 -35.85 -17.19
C GLN A 287 12.56 -37.33 -16.82
N ALA A 288 11.66 -37.85 -15.98
CA ALA A 288 11.66 -39.25 -15.58
C ALA A 288 11.53 -40.19 -16.78
N ASN A 289 10.59 -39.94 -17.70
CA ASN A 289 10.43 -40.75 -18.90
C ASN A 289 11.67 -40.73 -19.78
N SER A 290 12.28 -39.56 -19.99
CA SER A 290 13.52 -39.45 -20.78
C SER A 290 14.68 -40.25 -20.16
N GLN A 291 14.80 -40.24 -18.82
CA GLN A 291 15.81 -41.03 -18.11
C GLN A 291 15.51 -42.52 -18.19
N ILE A 292 14.24 -42.93 -18.05
CA ILE A 292 13.82 -44.33 -18.20
C ILE A 292 14.17 -44.83 -19.60
N GLU A 293 13.89 -44.05 -20.65
CA GLU A 293 14.26 -44.40 -22.02
C GLU A 293 15.77 -44.59 -22.18
N GLN A 294 16.57 -43.62 -21.72
CA GLN A 294 18.04 -43.72 -21.74
C GLN A 294 18.56 -44.95 -20.98
N PHE A 295 18.06 -45.20 -19.76
CA PHE A 295 18.45 -46.35 -18.98
C PHE A 295 17.93 -47.66 -19.54
N SER A 296 16.78 -47.68 -20.22
CA SER A 296 16.26 -48.89 -20.84
C SER A 296 17.16 -49.42 -21.96
N GLN A 297 17.77 -48.51 -22.73
CA GLN A 297 18.74 -48.84 -23.77
C GLN A 297 20.03 -49.42 -23.16
N MET A 298 20.53 -48.83 -22.07
CA MET A 298 21.71 -49.37 -21.35
C MET A 298 21.39 -50.68 -20.62
N ALA A 299 20.19 -50.81 -20.07
CA ALA A 299 19.79 -51.94 -19.24
C ALA A 299 19.53 -53.22 -20.04
N ALA A 300 19.44 -53.15 -21.37
CA ALA A 300 19.40 -54.34 -22.23
C ALA A 300 20.67 -55.21 -22.07
N GLN A 301 21.77 -54.64 -21.59
CA GLN A 301 23.06 -55.32 -21.41
C GLN A 301 23.38 -55.63 -19.94
N LEU A 302 22.49 -55.27 -19.00
CA LEU A 302 22.75 -55.36 -17.56
C LEU A 302 21.95 -56.49 -16.91
N SER A 303 22.44 -56.96 -15.75
CA SER A 303 21.71 -57.93 -14.93
C SER A 303 20.38 -57.35 -14.41
N PRO A 304 19.38 -58.21 -14.11
CA PRO A 304 18.07 -57.75 -13.63
C PRO A 304 18.13 -56.86 -12.38
N GLU A 305 19.07 -57.13 -11.47
CA GLU A 305 19.24 -56.35 -10.23
C GLU A 305 19.80 -54.94 -10.52
N MET A 306 20.80 -54.83 -11.40
CA MET A 306 21.35 -53.54 -11.80
C MET A 306 20.32 -52.71 -12.56
N ARG A 307 19.51 -53.33 -13.43
CA ARG A 307 18.39 -52.68 -14.12
C ARG A 307 17.37 -52.10 -13.12
N LYS A 308 17.00 -52.87 -12.10
CA LYS A 308 16.06 -52.42 -11.06
C LYS A 308 16.64 -51.26 -10.24
N SER A 309 17.94 -51.28 -9.95
CA SER A 309 18.62 -50.19 -9.25
C SER A 309 18.66 -48.90 -10.08
N LEU A 310 19.02 -49.00 -11.36
CA LEU A 310 19.09 -47.86 -12.29
C LEU A 310 17.74 -47.18 -12.51
N LEU A 311 16.65 -47.96 -12.61
CA LEU A 311 15.31 -47.41 -12.82
C LEU A 311 14.66 -46.88 -11.53
N ARG A 312 15.20 -47.16 -10.34
CA ARG A 312 14.61 -46.74 -9.07
C ARG A 312 14.47 -45.22 -8.95
N GLY A 313 15.49 -44.47 -9.37
CA GLY A 313 15.48 -43.00 -9.30
C GLY A 313 14.37 -42.37 -10.17
N PRO A 314 14.34 -42.63 -11.48
CA PRO A 314 13.30 -42.12 -12.36
C PRO A 314 11.87 -42.51 -11.94
N GLU A 315 11.67 -43.75 -11.46
CA GLU A 315 10.37 -44.18 -10.95
C GLU A 315 9.95 -43.39 -9.69
N GLN A 316 10.89 -43.06 -8.80
CA GLN A 316 10.60 -42.17 -7.66
C GLN A 316 10.21 -40.77 -8.12
N THR A 317 10.89 -40.21 -9.13
CA THR A 317 10.54 -38.91 -9.73
C THR A 317 9.14 -38.95 -10.34
N LYS A 318 8.77 -40.04 -11.03
CA LYS A 318 7.43 -40.23 -11.59
C LYS A 318 6.36 -40.34 -10.51
N GLN A 319 6.66 -41.02 -9.40
CA GLN A 319 5.77 -41.09 -8.25
C GLN A 319 5.56 -39.70 -7.60
N GLN A 320 6.65 -38.92 -7.43
CA GLN A 320 6.56 -37.55 -6.94
C GLN A 320 5.70 -36.66 -7.86
N ALA A 321 5.88 -36.79 -9.18
CA ALA A 321 5.03 -36.08 -10.15
C ALA A 321 3.55 -36.47 -10.03
N SER A 322 3.25 -37.76 -9.85
CA SER A 322 1.87 -38.24 -9.61
C SER A 322 1.26 -37.64 -8.34
N ASN A 323 2.03 -37.57 -7.26
CA ASN A 323 1.59 -36.91 -6.02
C ASN A 323 1.29 -35.42 -6.23
N LEU A 324 2.08 -34.71 -7.06
CA LEU A 324 1.80 -33.32 -7.43
C LEU A 324 0.50 -33.19 -8.26
N VAL A 325 0.23 -34.10 -9.19
CA VAL A 325 -1.04 -34.12 -9.94
C VAL A 325 -2.22 -34.37 -9.00
N ALA A 326 -2.10 -35.30 -8.06
CA ALA A 326 -3.12 -35.55 -7.05
C ALA A 326 -3.34 -34.32 -6.15
N MET A 327 -2.26 -33.63 -5.74
CA MET A 327 -2.32 -32.38 -5.01
C MET A 327 -3.00 -31.27 -5.82
N ALA A 328 -2.69 -31.11 -7.10
CA ALA A 328 -3.38 -30.16 -7.96
C ALA A 328 -4.87 -30.50 -8.13
N SER A 329 -5.20 -31.79 -8.18
CA SER A 329 -6.59 -32.25 -8.33
C SER A 329 -7.43 -32.00 -7.08
N SER A 330 -6.82 -32.05 -5.88
CA SER A 330 -7.52 -31.78 -4.61
C SER A 330 -7.78 -30.29 -4.37
N ILE A 331 -7.09 -29.39 -5.08
CA ILE A 331 -7.40 -27.96 -5.04
C ILE A 331 -8.77 -27.74 -5.70
N PRO A 332 -9.74 -27.05 -5.07
CA PRO A 332 -11.03 -26.78 -5.70
C PRO A 332 -10.88 -25.75 -6.84
N ASN A 333 -11.69 -25.86 -7.90
CA ASN A 333 -11.62 -24.93 -9.04
C ASN A 333 -12.17 -23.52 -8.72
N GLY A 334 -12.98 -23.39 -7.68
CA GLY A 334 -13.66 -22.14 -7.30
C GLY A 334 -12.83 -21.21 -6.42
N ASN A 335 -13.51 -20.20 -5.86
CA ASN A 335 -12.92 -19.24 -4.94
C ASN A 335 -12.43 -19.94 -3.67
N ARG A 336 -11.11 -19.91 -3.43
CA ARG A 336 -10.51 -20.48 -2.22
C ARG A 336 -10.55 -19.52 -1.03
N LEU A 337 -10.94 -18.28 -1.28
CA LEU A 337 -11.09 -17.25 -0.28
C LEU A 337 -12.38 -17.47 0.50
N GLY A 338 -12.32 -18.32 1.54
CA GLY A 338 -13.44 -18.49 2.46
C GLY A 338 -13.74 -17.19 3.21
N GLY A 339 -15.00 -16.97 3.61
CA GLY A 339 -15.41 -15.75 4.32
C GLY A 339 -14.70 -15.50 5.66
N GLU A 340 -14.15 -16.54 6.29
CA GLU A 340 -13.34 -16.41 7.51
C GLU A 340 -11.92 -15.92 7.19
N LEU A 341 -11.26 -16.52 6.19
CA LEU A 341 -9.95 -16.06 5.69
C LEU A 341 -10.03 -14.62 5.20
N TYR A 342 -11.09 -14.27 4.46
CA TYR A 342 -11.32 -12.91 3.99
C TYR A 342 -11.39 -11.90 5.14
N ARG A 343 -12.24 -12.14 6.15
CA ARG A 343 -12.36 -11.28 7.34
C ARG A 343 -11.08 -11.21 8.17
N ARG A 344 -10.31 -12.31 8.22
CA ARG A 344 -9.01 -12.33 8.89
C ARG A 344 -8.00 -11.45 8.15
N THR A 345 -8.02 -11.47 6.83
CA THR A 345 -7.18 -10.63 5.98
C THR A 345 -7.47 -9.15 6.16
N LEU A 346 -8.75 -8.74 6.13
CA LEU A 346 -9.16 -7.35 6.41
C LEU A 346 -8.67 -6.87 7.80
N ARG A 347 -8.85 -7.69 8.83
CA ARG A 347 -8.35 -7.39 10.18
C ARG A 347 -6.83 -7.24 10.24
N ARG A 348 -6.08 -8.04 9.48
CA ARG A 348 -4.61 -7.97 9.43
C ARG A 348 -4.12 -6.68 8.77
N ILE A 349 -4.79 -6.23 7.71
CA ILE A 349 -4.40 -4.99 7.02
C ILE A 349 -4.92 -3.73 7.73
N GLY A 350 -5.86 -3.89 8.67
CA GLY A 350 -6.42 -2.78 9.44
C GLY A 350 -7.36 -1.89 8.64
N ALA A 351 -8.07 -2.47 7.66
CA ALA A 351 -8.99 -1.75 6.80
C ALA A 351 -10.37 -2.42 6.79
N THR A 352 -11.40 -1.61 6.56
CA THR A 352 -12.75 -2.10 6.33
C THR A 352 -12.89 -2.73 4.94
N GLU A 353 -13.93 -3.53 4.73
CA GLU A 353 -14.25 -4.12 3.43
C GLU A 353 -14.45 -3.03 2.37
N THR A 354 -15.23 -2.00 2.69
CA THR A 354 -15.51 -0.86 1.80
C THR A 354 -14.24 -0.12 1.42
N GLU A 355 -13.38 0.25 2.37
CA GLU A 355 -12.12 0.94 2.06
C GLU A 355 -11.20 0.11 1.16
N ALA A 356 -11.09 -1.20 1.43
CA ALA A 356 -10.26 -2.10 0.65
C ALA A 356 -10.82 -2.31 -0.77
N PHE A 357 -12.13 -2.46 -0.89
CA PHE A 357 -12.83 -2.58 -2.18
C PHE A 357 -12.73 -1.30 -2.99
N ASP A 358 -12.93 -0.14 -2.37
CA ASP A 358 -12.84 1.16 -3.04
C ASP A 358 -11.43 1.44 -3.52
N ALA A 359 -10.41 1.17 -2.69
CA ALA A 359 -9.02 1.30 -3.09
C ALA A 359 -8.69 0.39 -4.28
N LEU A 360 -9.15 -0.87 -4.22
CA LEU A 360 -8.94 -1.84 -5.30
C LEU A 360 -9.69 -1.45 -6.59
N ARG A 361 -10.94 -0.99 -6.48
CA ARG A 361 -11.75 -0.51 -7.61
C ARG A 361 -11.05 0.61 -8.36
N GLN A 362 -10.50 1.57 -7.63
CA GLN A 362 -9.76 2.69 -8.22
C GLN A 362 -8.50 2.23 -8.95
N GLU A 363 -7.72 1.30 -8.39
CA GLU A 363 -6.54 0.79 -9.07
C GLU A 363 -6.90 -0.11 -10.28
N ILE A 364 -7.99 -0.89 -10.23
CA ILE A 364 -8.49 -1.64 -11.39
C ILE A 364 -8.89 -0.67 -12.50
N ARG A 365 -9.61 0.40 -12.18
CA ARG A 365 -10.02 1.44 -13.13
C ARG A 365 -8.80 2.06 -13.83
N ILE A 366 -7.77 2.41 -13.05
CA ILE A 366 -6.49 2.91 -13.57
C ILE A 366 -5.84 1.88 -14.49
N LEU A 367 -5.75 0.61 -14.08
CA LEU A 367 -5.16 -0.44 -14.90
C LEU A 367 -5.92 -0.67 -16.21
N THR A 368 -7.25 -0.58 -16.19
CA THR A 368 -8.07 -0.68 -17.41
C THR A 368 -7.78 0.46 -18.37
N ALA A 369 -7.68 1.70 -17.87
CA ALA A 369 -7.29 2.83 -18.70
C ALA A 369 -5.87 2.66 -19.26
N VAL A 370 -4.92 2.19 -18.45
CA VAL A 370 -3.57 1.87 -18.91
C VAL A 370 -3.61 0.81 -20.02
N GLU A 371 -4.38 -0.26 -19.87
CA GLU A 371 -4.48 -1.34 -20.87
C GLU A 371 -5.04 -0.83 -22.20
N ILE A 372 -6.06 0.02 -22.16
CA ILE A 372 -6.71 0.60 -23.36
C ILE A 372 -5.78 1.59 -24.06
N LEU A 373 -5.12 2.46 -23.29
CA LEU A 373 -4.28 3.55 -23.82
C LEU A 373 -2.85 3.13 -24.10
N ARG A 374 -2.43 1.96 -23.61
CA ARG A 374 -1.10 1.44 -23.90
C ARG A 374 -0.97 1.37 -25.41
N PRO A 375 0.04 2.03 -26.00
CA PRO A 375 0.23 1.95 -27.43
C PRO A 375 0.35 0.48 -27.79
N ASN A 376 -0.62 -0.01 -28.56
CA ASN A 376 -0.52 -1.33 -29.17
C ASN A 376 0.82 -1.34 -29.88
N ARG A 377 1.73 -2.19 -29.41
CA ARG A 377 3.01 -2.37 -30.06
C ARG A 377 2.66 -2.85 -31.45
N VAL A 378 2.69 -1.96 -32.44
CA VAL A 378 2.42 -2.33 -33.83
C VAL A 378 3.52 -3.32 -34.14
N MET A 379 3.11 -4.58 -34.30
CA MET A 379 4.04 -5.68 -34.53
C MET A 379 4.91 -5.28 -35.70
N THR A 380 6.23 -5.23 -35.50
CA THR A 380 7.10 -4.84 -36.60
C THR A 380 6.92 -5.83 -37.75
N PRO A 381 7.08 -5.43 -39.02
CA PRO A 381 6.97 -6.38 -40.12
C PRO A 381 7.86 -7.62 -39.93
N ASP A 382 9.02 -7.47 -39.28
CA ASP A 382 9.90 -8.60 -38.94
C ASP A 382 9.32 -9.49 -37.83
N GLU A 383 8.78 -8.93 -36.74
CA GLU A 383 8.07 -9.71 -35.72
C GLU A 383 6.84 -10.42 -36.29
N ALA A 384 6.07 -9.75 -37.15
CA ALA A 384 4.92 -10.33 -37.84
C ALA A 384 5.36 -11.44 -38.79
N TRP A 385 6.48 -11.25 -39.49
CA TRP A 385 7.09 -12.26 -40.34
C TRP A 385 7.64 -13.46 -39.55
N GLN A 386 8.23 -13.23 -38.37
CA GLN A 386 8.67 -14.27 -37.45
C GLN A 386 7.48 -15.08 -36.94
N GLN A 387 6.39 -14.41 -36.57
CA GLN A 387 5.17 -15.06 -36.10
C GLN A 387 4.49 -15.85 -37.23
N LEU A 388 4.43 -15.28 -38.44
CA LEU A 388 3.96 -15.97 -39.64
C LEU A 388 4.86 -17.18 -39.96
N ARG A 389 6.19 -17.05 -39.85
CA ARG A 389 7.11 -18.17 -39.98
C ARG A 389 6.84 -19.24 -38.94
N GLN A 390 6.64 -18.90 -37.67
CA GLN A 390 6.29 -19.86 -36.62
C GLN A 390 4.97 -20.58 -36.91
N GLN A 391 3.96 -19.87 -37.41
CA GLN A 391 2.68 -20.46 -37.83
C GLN A 391 2.80 -21.31 -39.11
N GLN A 392 3.71 -20.93 -40.02
CA GLN A 392 3.99 -21.62 -41.27
C GLN A 392 5.17 -22.59 -41.19
N VAL A 393 5.78 -22.80 -40.01
CA VAL A 393 6.68 -23.93 -39.78
C VAL A 393 5.79 -25.15 -39.93
N LYS A 394 5.75 -25.67 -41.16
CA LYS A 394 5.35 -27.03 -41.44
C LYS A 394 6.38 -27.87 -40.72
N GLN A 395 6.06 -28.26 -39.48
CA GLN A 395 6.78 -29.33 -38.83
C GLN A 395 6.65 -30.51 -39.79
N ALA A 396 7.76 -30.88 -40.43
CA ALA A 396 7.85 -32.15 -41.11
C ALA A 396 7.78 -33.20 -40.00
N LEU A 397 6.55 -33.61 -39.67
CA LEU A 397 6.36 -34.88 -39.01
C LEU A 397 6.90 -35.89 -40.03
N ASP A 398 7.95 -36.63 -39.67
CA ASP A 398 8.28 -37.87 -40.38
C ASP A 398 7.11 -38.83 -40.13
N VAL A 399 6.05 -38.63 -40.90
CA VAL A 399 4.93 -39.56 -40.95
C VAL A 399 5.47 -40.74 -41.73
N ALA A 400 5.94 -41.77 -41.02
CA ALA A 400 5.95 -43.09 -41.60
C ALA A 400 4.52 -43.33 -42.11
N MET A 401 4.33 -43.44 -43.43
CA MET A 401 3.04 -43.80 -44.00
C MET A 401 2.70 -45.17 -43.45
N LEU A 402 1.88 -45.22 -42.38
CA LEU A 402 1.18 -46.44 -42.04
C LEU A 402 0.24 -46.68 -43.21
N PRO A 403 0.41 -47.76 -44.00
CA PRO A 403 -0.50 -48.05 -45.10
C PRO A 403 -1.86 -48.38 -44.48
N VAL A 404 -2.72 -47.37 -44.34
CA VAL A 404 -4.02 -47.48 -43.67
C VAL A 404 -4.89 -48.57 -44.34
N ALA A 405 -4.68 -48.82 -45.64
CA ALA A 405 -5.29 -49.92 -46.37
C ALA A 405 -4.98 -51.31 -45.79
N ALA A 406 -3.85 -51.51 -45.10
CA ALA A 406 -3.51 -52.76 -44.41
C ALA A 406 -4.22 -52.91 -43.05
N PHE A 407 -4.80 -51.84 -42.51
CA PHE A 407 -5.44 -51.79 -41.19
C PHE A 407 -6.95 -51.56 -41.25
N VAL A 408 -7.49 -51.20 -42.41
CA VAL A 408 -8.93 -51.09 -42.66
C VAL A 408 -9.42 -52.46 -43.13
N ASP A 409 -10.03 -53.23 -42.23
CA ASP A 409 -10.86 -54.37 -42.63
C ASP A 409 -12.09 -53.77 -43.36
N ASP A 410 -12.35 -54.15 -44.62
CA ASP A 410 -13.42 -53.59 -45.49
C ASP A 410 -14.86 -53.78 -44.95
N LYS A 411 -14.98 -54.34 -43.74
CA LYS A 411 -16.24 -54.52 -43.05
C LYS A 411 -16.68 -53.18 -42.48
N GLN A 412 -17.57 -52.51 -43.22
CA GLN A 412 -18.32 -51.38 -42.68
C GLN A 412 -18.95 -51.79 -41.33
N PRO A 413 -18.66 -51.08 -40.23
CA PRO A 413 -19.26 -51.39 -38.95
C PRO A 413 -20.78 -51.22 -39.07
N SER A 414 -21.53 -52.23 -38.63
CA SER A 414 -22.98 -52.19 -38.67
C SER A 414 -23.48 -50.99 -37.85
N GLY A 415 -24.50 -50.29 -38.37
CA GLY A 415 -25.06 -49.08 -37.74
C GLY A 415 -25.36 -49.19 -36.23
N PRO A 416 -25.80 -50.34 -35.69
CA PRO A 416 -25.98 -50.53 -34.24
C PRO A 416 -24.67 -50.43 -33.45
N LYS A 417 -23.59 -51.05 -33.93
CA LYS A 417 -22.27 -51.03 -33.25
C LYS A 417 -21.69 -49.62 -33.17
N VAL A 418 -21.94 -48.79 -34.18
CA VAL A 418 -21.51 -47.39 -34.16
C VAL A 418 -22.24 -46.59 -33.08
N LYS A 419 -23.55 -46.81 -32.92
CA LYS A 419 -24.34 -46.14 -31.86
C LYS A 419 -23.90 -46.58 -30.47
N ASP A 420 -23.68 -47.88 -30.27
CA ASP A 420 -23.22 -48.42 -28.99
C ASP A 420 -21.82 -47.92 -28.64
N HIS A 421 -20.94 -47.77 -29.64
CA HIS A 421 -19.61 -47.20 -29.42
C HIS A 421 -19.64 -45.69 -29.20
N PHE A 422 -20.57 -44.94 -29.82
CA PHE A 422 -20.69 -43.49 -29.64
C PHE A 422 -21.27 -43.09 -28.27
N ALA A 423 -22.21 -43.87 -27.73
CA ALA A 423 -22.93 -43.58 -26.50
C ALA A 423 -22.05 -43.16 -25.31
N PRO A 424 -20.97 -43.88 -24.94
CA PRO A 424 -20.12 -43.51 -23.80
C PRO A 424 -19.30 -42.23 -24.02
N TYR A 425 -19.07 -41.80 -25.26
CA TYR A 425 -18.19 -40.66 -25.59
C TYR A 425 -18.94 -39.39 -26.01
N ARG A 426 -20.28 -39.42 -26.06
CA ARG A 426 -21.12 -38.30 -26.53
C ARG A 426 -20.93 -37.01 -25.71
N GLU A 427 -20.76 -37.13 -24.41
CA GLU A 427 -20.69 -36.00 -23.47
C GLU A 427 -19.27 -35.72 -22.95
N VAL A 428 -18.27 -36.32 -23.59
CA VAL A 428 -16.87 -36.29 -23.17
C VAL A 428 -16.06 -35.47 -24.18
N LEU A 429 -15.20 -34.57 -23.70
CA LEU A 429 -14.25 -33.85 -24.55
C LEU A 429 -13.14 -34.81 -25.05
N PRO A 430 -12.57 -34.58 -26.24
CA PRO A 430 -11.41 -35.35 -26.71
C PRO A 430 -10.31 -35.42 -25.64
N ASN A 431 -9.73 -36.61 -25.44
CA ASN A 431 -8.67 -36.90 -24.46
C ASN A 431 -9.04 -36.74 -22.97
N GLN A 432 -10.31 -36.50 -22.62
CA GLN A 432 -10.72 -36.31 -21.22
C GLN A 432 -10.66 -37.61 -20.39
N LEU A 433 -10.87 -38.77 -21.03
CA LEU A 433 -10.79 -40.09 -20.39
C LEU A 433 -9.39 -40.72 -20.48
N GLY A 434 -8.44 -40.06 -21.15
CA GLY A 434 -7.08 -40.56 -21.38
C GLY A 434 -6.52 -40.11 -22.73
N GLU A 435 -5.20 -40.10 -22.88
CA GLU A 435 -4.53 -39.72 -24.12
C GLU A 435 -4.91 -40.69 -25.26
N GLY A 436 -5.38 -40.14 -26.38
CA GLY A 436 -5.86 -40.92 -27.53
C GLY A 436 -7.28 -41.47 -27.39
N GLN A 437 -7.97 -41.23 -26.26
CA GLN A 437 -9.37 -41.64 -26.10
C GLN A 437 -10.31 -40.70 -26.86
N PRO A 438 -11.32 -41.24 -27.58
CA PRO A 438 -12.27 -40.43 -28.32
C PRO A 438 -13.18 -39.62 -27.37
N GLY A 439 -13.60 -38.46 -27.83
CA GLY A 439 -14.60 -37.63 -27.17
C GLY A 439 -15.31 -36.80 -28.23
N PHE A 440 -16.64 -36.78 -28.20
CA PHE A 440 -17.46 -36.16 -29.25
C PHE A 440 -18.19 -34.90 -28.78
N LEU A 441 -17.99 -34.47 -27.53
CA LEU A 441 -18.56 -33.23 -27.05
C LEU A 441 -17.91 -32.04 -27.76
N GLN A 442 -18.66 -31.33 -28.59
CA GLN A 442 -18.24 -30.03 -29.10
C GLN A 442 -18.55 -28.97 -28.05
N THR A 443 -17.60 -28.09 -27.76
CA THR A 443 -17.84 -26.92 -26.93
C THR A 443 -18.96 -26.09 -27.54
N ARG A 444 -19.87 -25.60 -26.70
CA ARG A 444 -21.00 -24.78 -27.16
C ARG A 444 -20.44 -23.58 -27.92
N ARG A 445 -20.82 -23.47 -29.20
CA ARG A 445 -20.63 -22.25 -29.96
C ARG A 445 -21.66 -21.24 -29.45
N VAL A 446 -21.20 -20.27 -28.68
CA VAL A 446 -22.02 -19.14 -28.25
C VAL A 446 -21.97 -18.07 -29.33
N ASN A 447 -23.12 -17.77 -29.93
CA ASN A 447 -23.29 -16.55 -30.71
C ASN A 447 -23.47 -15.41 -29.71
N VAL A 448 -22.43 -14.61 -29.53
CA VAL A 448 -22.47 -13.44 -28.66
C VAL A 448 -22.99 -12.27 -29.49
N GLY A 449 -24.23 -11.88 -29.26
CA GLY A 449 -24.74 -10.60 -29.75
C GLY A 449 -24.28 -9.50 -28.79
N VAL A 450 -23.51 -8.54 -29.30
CA VAL A 450 -23.14 -7.35 -28.52
C VAL A 450 -24.24 -6.32 -28.71
N PHE A 451 -24.99 -6.03 -27.64
CA PHE A 451 -25.89 -4.88 -27.62
C PHE A 451 -25.10 -3.69 -27.09
N THR A 452 -24.83 -2.72 -27.95
CA THR A 452 -24.24 -1.45 -27.56
C THR A 452 -25.37 -0.44 -27.44
N ILE A 453 -25.50 0.15 -26.25
CA ILE A 453 -26.44 1.24 -26.01
C ILE A 453 -25.62 2.52 -26.00
N ASP A 454 -25.98 3.45 -26.86
CA ASP A 454 -25.47 4.81 -26.81
C ASP A 454 -26.09 5.51 -25.60
N TYR A 455 -25.26 5.75 -24.58
CA TYR A 455 -25.71 6.34 -23.32
C TYR A 455 -26.34 7.73 -23.54
N GLN A 456 -25.83 8.53 -24.47
CA GLN A 456 -26.34 9.88 -24.69
C GLN A 456 -27.73 9.82 -25.33
N ALA A 457 -27.89 9.00 -26.36
CA ALA A 457 -29.20 8.80 -26.99
C ALA A 457 -30.22 8.19 -26.01
N PHE A 458 -29.78 7.27 -25.14
CA PHE A 458 -30.63 6.71 -24.10
C PHE A 458 -31.01 7.75 -23.04
N GLU A 459 -30.06 8.54 -22.55
CA GLU A 459 -30.30 9.59 -21.56
C GLU A 459 -31.25 10.67 -22.09
N GLU A 460 -31.09 11.08 -23.35
CA GLU A 460 -32.04 12.00 -24.02
C GLU A 460 -33.44 11.40 -24.12
N THR A 461 -33.55 10.13 -24.47
CA THR A 461 -34.84 9.42 -24.56
C THR A 461 -35.49 9.32 -23.17
N VAL A 462 -34.73 9.00 -22.13
CA VAL A 462 -35.23 8.95 -20.75
C VAL A 462 -35.66 10.33 -20.27
N LYS A 463 -34.87 11.38 -20.51
CA LYS A 463 -35.23 12.76 -20.16
C LYS A 463 -36.50 13.23 -20.88
N LYS A 464 -36.72 12.77 -22.12
CA LYS A 464 -37.88 13.14 -22.92
C LYS A 464 -39.15 12.37 -22.51
N ASP A 465 -39.04 11.06 -22.37
CA ASP A 465 -40.20 10.19 -22.22
C ASP A 465 -40.56 9.93 -20.75
N ASN A 466 -39.59 10.01 -19.84
CA ASN A 466 -39.77 9.79 -18.39
C ASN A 466 -38.87 10.74 -17.58
N PRO A 467 -39.16 12.05 -17.57
CA PRO A 467 -38.40 13.01 -16.78
C PRO A 467 -38.49 12.63 -15.30
N VAL A 468 -37.33 12.32 -14.69
CA VAL A 468 -37.25 12.07 -13.25
C VAL A 468 -37.44 13.41 -12.55
N THR A 469 -38.53 13.53 -11.80
CA THR A 469 -38.82 14.72 -10.99
C THR A 469 -38.04 14.66 -9.68
N ASP A 470 -37.63 15.81 -9.15
CA ASP A 470 -36.84 15.92 -7.91
C ASP A 470 -37.49 15.18 -6.72
N GLU A 471 -38.82 15.05 -6.71
CA GLU A 471 -39.60 14.30 -5.70
C GLU A 471 -39.34 12.79 -5.71
N GLN A 472 -38.79 12.22 -6.79
CA GLN A 472 -38.48 10.80 -6.92
C GLN A 472 -37.02 10.47 -6.54
N VAL A 473 -36.19 11.49 -6.29
CA VAL A 473 -34.76 11.34 -5.99
C VAL A 473 -34.47 11.41 -4.47
N THR A 474 -35.48 11.73 -3.66
CA THR A 474 -35.49 11.63 -2.19
C THR A 474 -36.06 10.31 -1.71
#